data_AF-A0AA38T0K8-F1
#
_entry.id   AF-A0AA38T0K8-F1
#
_cell.length_a   1.000
_cell.length_b   1.000
_cell.length_c   1.000
_cell.angle_alpha   90.00
_cell.angle_beta   90.00
_cell.angle_gamma   90.00
#
_symmetry.space_group_name_H-M   'P 1'
#
loop_
_entity.id
_entity.type
_entity.pdbx_description
1 polymer ?
#
loop_
_entity_poly.entity_id
_entity_poly.type
_entity_poly.pdbx_seq_one_letter_code
_entity_poly.pdbx_strand_id
1 'polypeptide(L)'
;MAMPKVRAYKFIVVLISLQSMMIRVFSISEVQRSEEHHEIHCSRERSRAAYKVIEEYLLPFIERENYQISHKCKLHHSNDIFRDQEEHKIHVDVNEWRCGYCKKSFRAEKFLDQHFDNRHYNLLNVSGSHCLAELCGALHCDYVVNSVVPKAKCNPAAAARNRHLCESLADNCFPVHQGPSAGRLHELFLRQFCDAHTCTGNIKPFPRGGRGNEKGHTSTKTHLKTESKEKTILAGKFRYIT
;
A
#
# COMPACT_ATOMS: atom_id res chain seq x y z
N MET A 1 -16.14 -88.45 -1.46
CA MET A 1 -16.81 -87.63 -0.42
C MET A 1 -16.07 -86.30 -0.32
N ALA A 2 -16.81 -85.20 -0.41
CA ALA A 2 -16.30 -83.86 -0.65
C ALA A 2 -16.15 -83.04 0.65
N MET A 3 -15.30 -82.00 0.55
CA MET A 3 -15.09 -80.82 1.45
C MET A 3 -14.00 -80.99 2.53
N PRO A 4 -13.10 -79.98 2.69
CA PRO A 4 -13.52 -78.62 3.05
C PRO A 4 -12.88 -77.50 2.19
N LYS A 5 -13.50 -77.15 1.06
CA LYS A 5 -13.24 -75.87 0.37
C LYS A 5 -13.90 -74.67 1.08
N VAL A 6 -14.78 -74.91 2.05
CA VAL A 6 -15.56 -73.88 2.77
C VAL A 6 -14.69 -73.08 3.75
N ARG A 7 -13.61 -73.67 4.28
CA ARG A 7 -12.75 -73.01 5.28
C ARG A 7 -11.82 -71.96 4.64
N ALA A 8 -11.36 -72.21 3.42
CA ALA A 8 -10.53 -71.28 2.66
C ALA A 8 -11.32 -70.03 2.22
N TYR A 9 -12.57 -70.20 1.78
CA TYR A 9 -13.41 -69.07 1.35
C TYR A 9 -13.70 -68.09 2.48
N LYS A 10 -13.98 -68.58 3.70
CA LYS A 10 -14.20 -67.73 4.88
C LYS A 10 -12.95 -66.94 5.28
N PHE A 11 -11.76 -67.51 5.15
CA PHE A 11 -10.50 -66.81 5.43
C PHE A 11 -10.21 -65.70 4.41
N ILE A 12 -10.48 -65.95 3.12
CA ILE A 12 -10.28 -64.97 2.05
C ILE A 12 -11.24 -63.77 2.20
N VAL A 13 -12.51 -64.00 2.57
CA VAL A 13 -13.48 -62.91 2.78
C VAL A 13 -13.11 -62.01 3.97
N VAL A 14 -12.53 -62.57 5.04
CA VAL A 14 -12.04 -61.80 6.20
C VAL A 14 -10.82 -60.96 5.83
N LEU A 15 -9.89 -61.50 5.04
CA LEU A 15 -8.71 -60.76 4.56
C LEU A 15 -9.09 -59.59 3.63
N ILE A 16 -10.05 -59.78 2.73
CA ILE A 16 -10.54 -58.72 1.82
C ILE A 16 -11.27 -57.62 2.61
N SER A 17 -12.02 -58.01 3.66
CA SER A 17 -12.73 -57.07 4.54
C SER A 17 -11.76 -56.24 5.39
N LEU A 18 -10.68 -56.85 5.89
CA LEU A 18 -9.60 -56.16 6.60
C LEU A 18 -8.81 -55.22 5.68
N GLN A 19 -8.49 -55.63 4.46
CA GLN A 19 -7.90 -54.74 3.46
C GLN A 19 -8.81 -53.56 3.12
N SER A 20 -10.13 -53.78 2.98
CA SER A 20 -11.08 -52.70 2.69
C SER A 20 -11.25 -51.72 3.85
N MET A 21 -11.16 -52.18 5.11
CA MET A 21 -11.13 -51.29 6.29
C MET A 21 -9.84 -50.46 6.32
N MET A 22 -8.69 -51.05 6.03
CA MET A 22 -7.40 -50.33 6.00
C MET A 22 -7.36 -49.27 4.90
N ILE A 23 -7.93 -49.56 3.71
CA ILE A 23 -8.07 -48.57 2.63
C ILE A 23 -8.97 -47.41 3.08
N ARG A 24 -10.10 -47.68 3.75
CA ARG A 24 -10.98 -46.62 4.28
C ARG A 24 -10.30 -45.78 5.37
N VAL A 25 -9.52 -46.39 6.27
CA VAL A 25 -8.74 -45.66 7.29
C VAL A 25 -7.64 -44.82 6.64
N PHE A 26 -6.96 -45.35 5.61
CA PHE A 26 -5.97 -44.58 4.83
C PHE A 26 -6.60 -43.40 4.09
N SER A 27 -7.75 -43.58 3.43
CA SER A 27 -8.46 -42.50 2.74
C SER A 27 -9.03 -41.44 3.70
N ILE A 28 -9.34 -41.79 4.95
CA ILE A 28 -9.74 -40.83 5.99
C ILE A 28 -8.53 -40.04 6.52
N SER A 29 -7.33 -40.61 6.45
CA SER A 29 -6.08 -39.98 6.91
C SER A 29 -5.55 -38.91 5.94
N GLU A 30 -5.82 -39.06 4.63
CA GLU A 30 -5.39 -38.09 3.59
C GLU A 30 -6.31 -36.86 3.49
N VAL A 31 -7.46 -36.84 4.18
CA VAL A 31 -8.29 -35.64 4.37
C VAL A 31 -7.88 -34.93 5.67
N GLN A 32 -6.61 -34.98 6.05
CA GLN A 32 -6.03 -33.92 6.86
C GLN A 32 -5.94 -32.68 5.96
N ARG A 33 -7.01 -31.89 6.03
CA ARG A 33 -7.04 -30.46 5.74
C ARG A 33 -5.67 -29.87 6.06
N SER A 34 -4.89 -29.60 5.00
CA SER A 34 -3.79 -28.67 5.08
C SER A 34 -4.42 -27.32 5.40
N GLU A 35 -4.54 -26.98 6.68
CA GLU A 35 -4.43 -25.58 7.08
C GLU A 35 -2.98 -25.19 6.76
N GLU A 36 -2.74 -24.99 5.47
CA GLU A 36 -1.58 -24.28 4.98
C GLU A 36 -1.74 -22.88 5.57
N HIS A 37 -1.08 -22.66 6.71
CA HIS A 37 -0.78 -21.34 7.25
C HIS A 37 -0.12 -20.58 6.09
N HIS A 38 -0.94 -19.93 5.26
CA HIS A 38 -0.48 -19.08 4.19
C HIS A 38 0.33 -18.00 4.87
N GLU A 39 1.66 -18.09 4.81
CA GLU A 39 2.54 -17.13 5.46
C GLU A 39 2.43 -15.81 4.70
N ILE A 40 1.77 -14.81 5.31
CA ILE A 40 1.66 -13.49 4.73
C ILE A 40 2.99 -12.77 4.93
N HIS A 41 3.81 -12.71 3.87
CA HIS A 41 5.03 -11.91 3.84
C HIS A 41 4.70 -10.42 3.59
N CYS A 42 3.95 -9.80 4.50
CA CYS A 42 3.62 -8.37 4.43
C CYS A 42 4.07 -7.65 5.71
N SER A 43 4.92 -6.63 5.57
CA SER A 43 5.34 -5.80 6.70
C SER A 43 4.22 -4.84 7.09
N ARG A 44 3.57 -5.08 8.23
CA ARG A 44 2.49 -4.24 8.78
C ARG A 44 2.91 -2.77 8.94
N GLU A 45 4.06 -2.52 9.55
CA GLU A 45 4.59 -1.17 9.77
C GLU A 45 4.79 -0.42 8.44
N ARG A 46 5.33 -1.09 7.42
CA ARG A 46 5.48 -0.50 6.08
C ARG A 46 4.14 -0.30 5.38
N SER A 47 3.17 -1.20 5.57
CA SER A 47 1.80 -1.03 5.05
C SER A 47 1.15 0.21 5.65
N ARG A 48 1.28 0.41 6.98
CA ARG A 48 0.81 1.60 7.69
C ARG A 48 1.48 2.87 7.17
N ALA A 49 2.79 2.83 6.91
CA ALA A 49 3.51 3.95 6.30
C ALA A 49 2.99 4.29 4.89
N ALA A 50 2.74 3.28 4.05
CA ALA A 50 2.17 3.47 2.72
C ALA A 50 0.78 4.12 2.81
N TYR A 51 -0.07 3.63 3.71
CA TYR A 51 -1.40 4.22 3.91
C TYR A 51 -1.30 5.68 4.39
N LYS A 52 -0.39 5.98 5.32
CA LYS A 52 -0.15 7.36 5.79
C LYS A 52 0.27 8.29 4.65
N VAL A 53 1.12 7.82 3.73
CA VAL A 53 1.46 8.59 2.53
C VAL A 53 0.22 8.86 1.68
N ILE A 54 -0.61 7.84 1.43
CA ILE A 54 -1.84 7.97 0.65
C ILE A 54 -2.78 9.00 1.32
N GLU A 55 -2.98 8.89 2.62
CA GLU A 55 -3.84 9.77 3.40
C GLU A 55 -3.36 11.22 3.40
N GLU A 56 -2.06 11.46 3.59
CA GLU A 56 -1.50 12.80 3.67
C GLU A 56 -1.34 13.45 2.29
N TYR A 57 -0.86 12.72 1.28
CA TYR A 57 -0.38 13.30 0.02
C TYR A 57 -1.24 13.01 -1.21
N LEU A 58 -2.23 12.12 -1.11
CA LEU A 58 -3.10 11.75 -2.22
C LEU A 58 -4.59 12.00 -1.95
N LEU A 59 -5.13 11.51 -0.83
CA LEU A 59 -6.56 11.62 -0.51
C LEU A 59 -7.12 13.06 -0.61
N PRO A 60 -6.42 14.13 -0.19
CA PRO A 60 -6.94 15.50 -0.32
C PRO A 60 -7.30 15.89 -1.74
N PHE A 61 -6.52 15.42 -2.71
CA PHE A 61 -6.73 15.71 -4.12
C PHE A 61 -7.86 14.87 -4.69
N ILE A 62 -7.96 13.61 -4.27
CA ILE A 62 -9.07 12.72 -4.66
C ILE A 62 -10.41 13.26 -4.17
N GLU A 63 -10.46 13.71 -2.91
CA GLU A 63 -11.64 14.32 -2.29
C GLU A 63 -12.03 15.62 -3.01
N ARG A 64 -11.06 16.48 -3.33
CA ARG A 64 -11.29 17.73 -4.09
C ARG A 64 -11.85 17.49 -5.48
N GLU A 65 -11.41 16.42 -6.14
CA GLU A 65 -11.85 16.03 -7.47
C GLU A 65 -13.15 15.21 -7.46
N ASN A 66 -13.69 14.91 -6.26
CA ASN A 66 -14.82 14.01 -6.01
C ASN A 66 -14.68 12.68 -6.77
N TYR A 67 -13.46 12.14 -6.82
CA TYR A 67 -13.15 10.97 -7.62
C TYR A 67 -13.30 9.69 -6.80
N GLN A 68 -13.94 8.68 -7.40
CA GLN A 68 -14.09 7.36 -6.80
C GLN A 68 -13.01 6.43 -7.35
N ILE A 69 -12.06 6.03 -6.49
CA ILE A 69 -11.05 5.06 -6.85
C ILE A 69 -11.73 3.73 -7.15
N SER A 70 -11.35 3.05 -8.23
CA SER A 70 -11.88 1.73 -8.54
C SER A 70 -11.43 0.68 -7.51
N HIS A 71 -12.29 -0.27 -7.13
CA HIS A 71 -11.90 -1.44 -6.35
C HIS A 71 -10.82 -2.31 -7.01
N LYS A 72 -10.56 -2.14 -8.32
CA LYS A 72 -9.44 -2.82 -9.00
C LYS A 72 -8.08 -2.15 -8.78
N CYS A 73 -8.07 -0.91 -8.29
CA CYS A 73 -6.85 -0.17 -8.03
C CYS A 73 -6.18 -0.66 -6.74
N LYS A 74 -4.85 -0.83 -6.78
CA LYS A 74 -4.07 -1.27 -5.62
C LYS A 74 -4.05 -0.26 -4.46
N LEU A 75 -4.30 1.02 -4.74
CA LEU A 75 -4.41 2.09 -3.73
C LEU A 75 -5.80 2.20 -3.10
N HIS A 76 -6.77 1.37 -3.54
CA HIS A 76 -8.10 1.40 -2.97
C HIS A 76 -8.06 0.99 -1.49
N HIS A 77 -8.70 1.76 -0.61
CA HIS A 77 -8.63 1.56 0.84
C HIS A 77 -9.08 0.17 1.29
N SER A 78 -10.11 -0.40 0.64
CA SER A 78 -10.61 -1.75 0.96
C SER A 78 -9.66 -2.88 0.59
N ASN A 79 -8.63 -2.58 -0.20
CA ASN A 79 -7.71 -3.59 -0.71
C ASN A 79 -6.47 -3.71 0.19
N ASP A 80 -6.30 -2.90 1.23
CA ASP A 80 -5.20 -3.10 2.18
C ASP A 80 -5.49 -4.27 3.12
N ILE A 81 -4.61 -5.27 3.12
CA ILE A 81 -4.76 -6.50 3.90
C ILE A 81 -4.88 -6.23 5.40
N PHE A 82 -4.22 -5.18 5.91
CA PHE A 82 -4.26 -4.84 7.33
C PHE A 82 -5.31 -3.79 7.68
N ARG A 83 -6.09 -3.29 6.70
CA ARG A 83 -6.97 -2.13 6.89
C ARG A 83 -7.92 -2.30 8.07
N ASP A 84 -8.64 -3.41 8.08
CA ASP A 84 -9.61 -3.72 9.12
C ASP A 84 -8.94 -3.74 10.51
N GLN A 85 -7.79 -4.38 10.64
CA GLN A 85 -7.08 -4.46 11.91
C GLN A 85 -6.54 -3.10 12.38
N GLU A 86 -6.06 -2.26 11.47
CA GLU A 86 -5.62 -0.90 11.79
C GLU A 86 -6.80 -0.02 12.26
N GLU A 87 -7.98 -0.15 11.65
CA GLU A 87 -9.22 0.53 12.09
C GLU A 87 -9.72 0.04 13.46
N HIS A 88 -9.36 -1.19 13.85
CA HIS A 88 -9.68 -1.77 15.16
C HIS A 88 -8.61 -1.50 16.22
N LYS A 89 -7.69 -0.55 15.99
CA LYS A 89 -6.82 -0.04 17.06
C LYS A 89 -7.47 1.12 17.77
N ILE A 90 -7.58 1.00 19.09
CA ILE A 90 -8.12 2.06 19.92
C ILE A 90 -6.98 2.60 20.77
N HIS A 91 -6.53 3.83 20.50
CA HIS A 91 -5.59 4.53 21.37
C HIS A 91 -6.37 5.23 22.49
N VAL A 92 -6.31 4.69 23.70
CA VAL A 92 -7.09 5.16 24.85
C VAL A 92 -6.35 6.28 25.58
N ASP A 93 -5.05 6.09 25.81
CA ASP A 93 -4.16 7.04 26.47
C ASP A 93 -2.71 6.80 25.96
N VAL A 94 -1.78 7.70 26.30
CA VAL A 94 -0.35 7.69 25.87
C VAL A 94 0.29 6.31 25.96
N ASN A 95 -0.04 5.54 27.00
CA ASN A 95 0.50 4.19 27.25
C ASN A 95 -0.57 3.11 27.22
N GLU A 96 -1.75 3.36 26.66
CA GLU A 96 -2.84 2.38 26.60
C GLU A 96 -3.40 2.26 25.17
N TRP A 97 -3.13 1.10 24.58
CA TRP A 97 -3.69 0.66 23.31
C TRP A 97 -4.66 -0.49 23.56
N ARG A 98 -5.84 -0.47 22.94
CA ARG A 98 -6.86 -1.49 23.12
C ARG A 98 -7.25 -2.14 21.80
N CYS A 99 -7.35 -3.46 21.82
CA CYS A 99 -7.83 -4.25 20.70
C CYS A 99 -9.33 -4.04 20.50
N GLY A 100 -9.74 -3.62 19.31
CA GLY A 100 -11.13 -3.40 18.93
C GLY A 100 -11.98 -4.68 18.93
N TYR A 101 -11.38 -5.83 18.64
CA TYR A 101 -12.09 -7.12 18.58
C TYR A 101 -12.37 -7.73 19.95
N CYS A 102 -11.35 -7.90 20.79
CA CYS A 102 -11.46 -8.61 22.07
C CYS A 102 -11.28 -7.73 23.32
N LYS A 103 -11.12 -6.41 23.13
CA LYS A 103 -11.02 -5.39 24.19
C LYS A 103 -9.83 -5.52 25.15
N LYS A 104 -8.85 -6.40 24.86
CA LYS A 104 -7.58 -6.47 25.62
C LYS A 104 -6.78 -5.17 25.45
N SER A 105 -6.21 -4.68 26.55
CA SER A 105 -5.34 -3.49 26.56
C SER A 105 -3.85 -3.88 26.58
N PHE A 106 -3.03 -3.01 26.02
CA PHE A 106 -1.60 -3.17 25.80
C PHE A 106 -0.87 -1.86 26.08
N ARG A 107 0.35 -1.97 26.60
CA ARG A 107 1.16 -0.79 27.00
C ARG A 107 1.74 0.03 25.84
N ALA A 108 1.71 -0.51 24.62
CA ALA A 108 2.26 0.14 23.42
C ALA A 108 1.68 -0.52 22.16
N GLU A 109 1.62 0.23 21.06
CA GLU A 109 1.07 -0.22 19.77
C GLU A 109 1.71 -1.52 19.28
N LYS A 110 3.05 -1.66 19.40
CA LYS A 110 3.76 -2.87 18.97
C LYS A 110 3.27 -4.17 19.62
N PHE A 111 2.77 -4.09 20.86
CA PHE A 111 2.22 -5.27 21.54
C PHE A 111 0.80 -5.59 21.07
N LEU A 112 0.05 -4.57 20.64
CA LEU A 112 -1.24 -4.76 19.99
C LEU A 112 -1.06 -5.33 18.57
N ASP A 113 -0.07 -4.87 17.82
CA ASP A 113 0.30 -5.43 16.51
C ASP A 113 0.63 -6.92 16.62
N GLN A 114 1.55 -7.26 17.54
CA GLN A 114 1.89 -8.66 17.82
C GLN A 114 0.68 -9.49 18.27
N HIS A 115 -0.26 -8.89 19.00
CA HIS A 115 -1.50 -9.55 19.39
C HIS A 115 -2.40 -9.83 18.18
N PHE A 116 -2.50 -8.92 17.20
CA PHE A 116 -3.23 -9.17 15.97
C PHE A 116 -2.64 -10.34 15.19
N ASP A 117 -1.31 -10.38 15.04
CA ASP A 117 -0.62 -11.46 14.33
C ASP A 117 -0.83 -12.82 15.01
N ASN A 118 -0.91 -12.86 16.34
CA ASN A 118 -1.04 -14.12 17.09
C ASN A 118 -2.49 -14.58 17.31
N ARG A 119 -3.47 -13.66 17.35
CA ARG A 119 -4.84 -13.95 17.83
C ARG A 119 -5.95 -13.57 16.87
N HIS A 120 -5.65 -12.74 15.87
CA HIS A 120 -6.62 -12.23 14.90
C HIS A 120 -6.13 -12.38 13.45
N TYR A 121 -5.13 -13.23 13.22
CA TYR A 121 -4.60 -13.53 11.89
C TYR A 121 -5.68 -14.00 10.92
N ASN A 122 -6.60 -14.83 11.42
CA ASN A 122 -7.72 -15.40 10.66
C ASN A 122 -8.76 -14.38 10.19
N LEU A 123 -8.70 -13.12 10.65
CA LEU A 123 -9.57 -12.05 10.19
C LEU A 123 -9.01 -11.32 8.95
N LEU A 124 -7.79 -11.65 8.50
CA LEU A 124 -7.19 -11.08 7.29
C LEU A 124 -7.85 -11.64 6.03
N ASN A 125 -8.21 -10.75 5.10
CA ASN A 125 -8.73 -11.14 3.78
C ASN A 125 -7.59 -11.41 2.79
N VAL A 126 -6.95 -12.57 2.88
CA VAL A 126 -5.76 -12.89 2.06
C VAL A 126 -6.07 -13.00 0.56
N SER A 127 -7.27 -13.41 0.19
CA SER A 127 -7.63 -13.69 -1.22
C SER A 127 -8.01 -12.44 -2.01
N GLY A 128 -8.54 -11.41 -1.35
CA GLY A 128 -9.03 -10.18 -1.99
C GLY A 128 -8.19 -8.93 -1.74
N SER A 129 -7.23 -9.00 -0.82
CA SER A 129 -6.43 -7.84 -0.41
C SER A 129 -4.99 -7.91 -0.92
N HIS A 130 -4.33 -6.76 -0.89
CA HIS A 130 -2.96 -6.51 -1.30
C HIS A 130 -2.16 -6.00 -0.11
N CYS A 131 -0.87 -6.34 -0.10
CA CYS A 131 0.08 -5.76 0.82
C CYS A 131 0.48 -4.36 0.34
N LEU A 132 0.06 -3.28 1.03
CA LEU A 132 0.48 -1.92 0.63
C LEU A 132 1.98 -1.67 0.83
N ALA A 133 2.65 -2.46 1.68
CA ALA A 133 4.10 -2.35 1.86
C ALA A 133 4.88 -2.57 0.56
N GLU A 134 4.35 -3.36 -0.38
CA GLU A 134 4.94 -3.58 -1.71
C GLU A 134 4.95 -2.29 -2.55
N LEU A 135 4.08 -1.34 -2.24
CA LEU A 135 4.00 -0.05 -2.94
C LEU A 135 4.96 0.98 -2.36
N CYS A 136 5.64 0.69 -1.24
CA CYS A 136 6.47 1.68 -0.56
C CYS A 136 7.63 2.22 -1.39
N GLY A 137 8.18 1.41 -2.29
CA GLY A 137 9.20 1.88 -3.23
C GLY A 137 8.66 2.97 -4.15
N ALA A 138 7.43 2.82 -4.65
CA ALA A 138 6.77 3.81 -5.51
C ALA A 138 6.24 5.02 -4.73
N LEU A 139 5.76 4.81 -3.50
CA LEU A 139 5.12 5.83 -2.67
C LEU A 139 6.09 6.60 -1.75
N HIS A 140 7.38 6.30 -1.76
CA HIS A 140 8.37 6.95 -0.88
C HIS A 140 8.04 6.82 0.62
N CYS A 141 7.57 5.66 1.10
CA CYS A 141 7.23 5.45 2.52
C CYS A 141 8.36 5.86 3.48
N ASP A 142 9.60 5.62 3.10
CA ASP A 142 10.75 5.93 3.95
C ASP A 142 10.90 7.44 4.22
N TYR A 143 10.25 8.30 3.41
CA TYR A 143 10.18 9.75 3.62
C TYR A 143 9.28 10.14 4.81
N VAL A 144 8.20 9.39 5.06
CA VAL A 144 7.29 9.66 6.19
C VAL A 144 7.70 8.91 7.46
N VAL A 145 8.39 7.77 7.33
CA VAL A 145 8.85 6.96 8.47
C VAL A 145 10.13 7.53 9.08
N ASN A 146 11.07 7.97 8.25
CA ASN A 146 12.39 8.40 8.73
C ASN A 146 12.51 9.92 8.71
N SER A 147 12.75 10.51 9.89
CA SER A 147 13.14 11.93 10.00
C SER A 147 14.51 12.21 9.36
N VAL A 148 15.32 11.16 9.17
CA VAL A 148 16.64 11.20 8.57
C VAL A 148 16.70 10.14 7.46
N VAL A 149 16.48 10.56 6.22
CA VAL A 149 16.75 9.70 5.06
C VAL A 149 18.25 9.41 5.04
N PRO A 150 18.70 8.14 5.16
CA PRO A 150 20.12 7.83 5.08
C PRO A 150 20.66 8.37 3.76
N LYS A 151 21.81 9.04 3.79
CA LYS A 151 22.53 9.50 2.59
C LYS A 151 23.13 8.29 1.86
N ALA A 152 22.27 7.39 1.37
CA ALA A 152 22.67 6.29 0.51
C ALA A 152 22.88 6.84 -0.91
N LYS A 153 23.89 6.30 -1.59
CA LYS A 153 24.09 6.58 -3.01
C LYS A 153 22.89 6.04 -3.80
N CYS A 154 22.35 6.85 -4.72
CA CYS A 154 21.22 6.43 -5.55
C CYS A 154 21.56 5.15 -6.33
N ASN A 155 20.60 4.20 -6.36
CA ASN A 155 20.67 3.01 -7.19
C ASN A 155 19.78 3.22 -8.44
N PRO A 156 20.37 3.35 -9.64
CA PRO A 156 19.60 3.61 -10.86
C PRO A 156 18.58 2.52 -11.19
N ALA A 157 18.91 1.25 -10.94
CA ALA A 157 18.00 0.14 -11.20
C ALA A 157 16.79 0.17 -10.24
N ALA A 158 17.00 0.51 -8.97
CA ALA A 158 15.91 0.67 -8.02
C ALA A 158 15.01 1.86 -8.36
N ALA A 159 15.60 3.00 -8.72
CA ALA A 159 14.87 4.18 -9.16
C ALA A 159 13.99 3.87 -10.38
N ALA A 160 14.55 3.22 -11.41
CA ALA A 160 13.78 2.82 -12.59
C ALA A 160 12.62 1.86 -12.27
N ARG A 161 12.85 0.84 -11.44
CA ARG A 161 11.78 -0.09 -11.02
C ARG A 161 10.68 0.62 -10.25
N ASN A 162 11.04 1.47 -9.28
CA ASN A 162 10.06 2.21 -8.49
C ASN A 162 9.27 3.20 -9.35
N ARG A 163 9.93 3.84 -10.33
CA ARG A 163 9.27 4.71 -11.31
C ARG A 163 8.23 3.96 -12.12
N HIS A 164 8.58 2.81 -12.70
CA HIS A 164 7.62 2.02 -13.48
C HIS A 164 6.45 1.51 -12.63
N LEU A 165 6.71 1.08 -11.39
CA LEU A 165 5.64 0.72 -10.47
C LEU A 165 4.72 1.92 -10.18
N CYS A 166 5.29 3.10 -9.98
CA CYS A 166 4.55 4.34 -9.74
C CYS A 166 3.68 4.75 -10.95
N GLU A 167 4.25 4.73 -12.15
CA GLU A 167 3.53 5.03 -13.40
C GLU A 167 2.38 4.03 -13.62
N SER A 168 2.62 2.74 -13.39
CA SER A 168 1.58 1.70 -13.47
C SER A 168 0.45 1.92 -12.45
N LEU A 169 0.74 2.46 -11.25
CA LEU A 169 -0.31 2.85 -10.30
C LEU A 169 -1.14 4.02 -10.86
N ALA A 170 -0.50 5.02 -11.46
CA ALA A 170 -1.20 6.15 -12.07
C ALA A 170 -2.15 5.68 -13.19
N ASP A 171 -1.68 4.80 -14.07
CA ASP A 171 -2.47 4.26 -15.19
C ASP A 171 -3.69 3.45 -14.70
N ASN A 172 -3.51 2.60 -13.69
CA ASN A 172 -4.56 1.71 -13.21
C ASN A 172 -5.55 2.38 -12.25
N CYS A 173 -5.09 3.36 -11.48
CA CYS A 173 -5.90 4.04 -10.47
C CYS A 173 -6.55 5.33 -10.96
N PHE A 174 -5.91 6.01 -11.92
CA PHE A 174 -6.38 7.27 -12.51
C PHE A 174 -6.28 7.23 -14.04
N PRO A 175 -6.99 6.32 -14.72
CA PRO A 175 -6.95 6.22 -16.18
C PRO A 175 -7.51 7.48 -16.85
N VAL A 176 -6.67 8.14 -17.67
CA VAL A 176 -6.99 9.43 -18.31
C VAL A 176 -8.25 9.42 -19.19
N HIS A 177 -8.64 8.25 -19.69
CA HIS A 177 -9.84 8.08 -20.53
C HIS A 177 -11.15 8.05 -19.72
N GLN A 178 -11.10 7.96 -18.39
CA GLN A 178 -12.28 7.96 -17.52
C GLN A 178 -12.77 9.37 -17.14
N GLY A 179 -12.28 10.40 -17.83
CA GLY A 179 -12.79 11.76 -17.75
C GLY A 179 -11.81 12.78 -17.17
N PRO A 180 -12.19 14.06 -17.12
CA PRO A 180 -11.27 15.15 -16.78
C PRO A 180 -10.68 15.05 -15.37
N SER A 181 -11.47 14.63 -14.37
CA SER A 181 -10.99 14.44 -13.00
C SER A 181 -9.93 13.34 -12.91
N ALA A 182 -10.15 12.22 -13.60
CA ALA A 182 -9.16 11.14 -13.68
C ALA A 182 -7.86 11.62 -14.33
N GLY A 183 -7.95 12.40 -15.42
CA GLY A 183 -6.79 13.01 -16.08
C GLY A 183 -6.00 13.95 -15.17
N ARG A 184 -6.66 14.82 -14.40
CA ARG A 184 -6.00 15.71 -13.43
C ARG A 184 -5.31 14.93 -12.31
N LEU A 185 -5.97 13.91 -11.77
CA LEU A 185 -5.38 13.04 -10.73
C LEU A 185 -4.22 12.22 -11.26
N HIS A 186 -4.29 11.75 -12.50
CA HIS A 186 -3.20 11.04 -13.16
C HIS A 186 -1.95 11.92 -13.23
N GLU A 187 -2.08 13.13 -13.78
CA GLU A 187 -0.98 14.09 -13.87
C GLU A 187 -0.45 14.45 -12.47
N LEU A 188 -1.36 14.72 -11.52
CA LEU A 188 -1.00 15.00 -10.14
C LEU A 188 -0.19 13.85 -9.54
N PHE A 189 -0.62 12.61 -9.71
CA PHE A 189 0.06 11.44 -9.17
C PHE A 189 1.48 11.30 -9.74
N LEU A 190 1.65 11.46 -11.06
CA LEU A 190 2.97 11.42 -11.70
C LEU A 190 3.92 12.49 -11.15
N ARG A 191 3.45 13.73 -11.02
CA ARG A 191 4.25 14.86 -10.51
C ARG A 191 4.55 14.73 -9.02
N GLN A 192 3.59 14.25 -8.24
CA GLN A 192 3.66 14.21 -6.79
C GLN A 192 4.50 13.02 -6.29
N PHE A 193 4.45 11.88 -6.99
CA PHE A 193 5.08 10.62 -6.58
C PHE A 193 6.18 10.16 -7.54
N CYS A 194 5.93 10.16 -8.85
CA CYS A 194 6.76 9.39 -9.79
C CYS A 194 8.02 10.13 -10.27
N ASP A 195 7.96 11.45 -10.44
CA ASP A 195 9.11 12.24 -10.92
C ASP A 195 10.33 12.19 -10.00
N ALA A 196 10.10 12.00 -8.69
CA ALA A 196 11.16 11.87 -7.70
C ALA A 196 11.96 10.56 -7.83
N HIS A 197 11.49 9.58 -8.61
CA HIS A 197 12.23 8.36 -8.93
C HIS A 197 13.29 8.61 -10.01
N THR A 198 14.31 9.37 -9.65
CA THR A 198 15.45 9.72 -10.50
C THR A 198 16.74 9.77 -9.70
N CYS A 199 17.86 9.37 -10.30
CA CYS A 199 19.19 9.59 -9.72
C CYS A 199 19.80 10.93 -10.13
N THR A 200 19.18 11.63 -11.08
CA THR A 200 19.64 12.92 -11.61
C THR A 200 18.68 14.02 -11.19
N GLY A 201 19.22 15.09 -10.61
CA GLY A 201 18.44 16.20 -10.05
C GLY A 201 17.95 15.89 -8.64
N ASN A 202 17.95 16.92 -7.79
CA ASN A 202 17.45 16.82 -6.41
C ASN A 202 15.93 17.04 -6.39
N ILE A 203 15.17 16.16 -7.06
CA ILE A 203 13.71 16.21 -7.05
C ILE A 203 13.20 15.62 -5.74
N LYS A 204 12.51 16.43 -4.95
CA LYS A 204 11.90 15.97 -3.70
C LYS A 204 10.54 15.33 -4.00
N PRO A 205 10.16 14.23 -3.30
CA PRO A 205 8.80 13.74 -3.36
C PRO A 205 7.84 14.79 -2.77
N PHE A 206 6.58 14.72 -3.19
CA PHE A 206 5.48 15.55 -2.69
C PHE A 206 5.67 17.08 -2.86
N PRO A 207 6.05 17.58 -4.05
CA PRO A 207 6.27 19.02 -4.28
C PRO A 207 5.06 19.91 -3.98
N ARG A 208 3.83 19.39 -4.06
CA ARG A 208 2.60 20.15 -3.74
C ARG A 208 2.23 20.10 -2.25
N GLY A 209 3.03 19.42 -1.42
CA GLY A 209 2.71 19.20 -0.01
C GLY A 209 1.60 18.18 0.18
N GLY A 210 1.27 17.91 1.45
CA GLY A 210 0.16 17.05 1.86
C GLY A 210 -0.87 17.81 2.71
N ARG A 211 -1.78 17.09 3.37
CA ARG A 211 -2.74 17.64 4.34
C ARG A 211 -2.03 18.60 5.30
N GLY A 212 -2.54 19.84 5.37
CA GLY A 212 -2.02 20.88 6.27
C GLY A 212 -0.78 21.66 5.78
N ASN A 213 -0.25 21.38 4.59
CA ASN A 213 0.96 22.03 4.05
C ASN A 213 0.81 22.50 2.59
N GLU A 214 -0.38 22.94 2.19
CA GLU A 214 -0.58 23.63 0.90
C GLU A 214 0.09 25.02 0.95
N LYS A 215 1.42 25.07 0.84
CA LYS A 215 2.13 26.33 0.60
C LYS A 215 1.80 26.78 -0.83
N GLY A 216 1.14 27.93 -0.91
CA GLY A 216 0.78 28.59 -2.16
C GLY A 216 1.92 28.61 -3.17
N HIS A 217 1.61 28.21 -4.39
CA HIS A 217 2.51 28.21 -5.53
C HIS A 217 2.86 29.67 -5.88
N THR A 218 4.05 30.15 -5.48
CA THR A 218 4.65 31.33 -6.12
C THR A 218 5.30 30.86 -7.42
N SER A 219 4.74 31.30 -8.54
CA SER A 219 5.30 31.12 -9.88
C SER A 219 6.79 31.46 -9.91
N THR A 220 7.64 30.46 -10.13
CA THR A 220 9.02 30.68 -10.55
C THR A 220 9.00 31.29 -11.95
N LYS A 221 9.31 32.59 -12.01
CA LYS A 221 9.57 33.31 -13.27
C LYS A 221 10.65 32.58 -14.06
N THR A 222 10.27 32.10 -15.24
CA THR A 222 11.17 31.66 -16.28
C THR A 222 12.06 32.83 -16.69
N HIS A 223 13.37 32.61 -16.57
CA HIS A 223 14.42 33.51 -16.99
C HIS A 223 14.48 33.53 -18.53
N LEU A 224 13.82 34.51 -19.17
CA LEU A 224 14.19 34.95 -20.52
C LEU A 224 15.07 36.20 -20.38
N LYS A 225 16.33 36.03 -20.75
CA LYS A 225 17.32 37.10 -20.89
C LYS A 225 17.53 37.29 -22.38
N THR A 226 17.08 38.42 -22.92
CA THR A 226 17.66 39.00 -24.14
C THR A 226 17.63 40.52 -24.02
N GLU A 227 18.79 41.08 -24.33
CA GLU A 227 19.21 42.46 -24.19
C GLU A 227 18.46 43.39 -25.16
N SER A 228 18.29 44.66 -24.75
CA SER A 228 18.62 45.77 -25.65
C SER A 228 19.01 46.98 -24.81
N LYS A 229 20.22 47.47 -25.10
CA LYS A 229 20.79 48.73 -24.62
C LYS A 229 20.07 49.92 -25.28
N GLU A 230 20.34 51.06 -24.67
CA GLU A 230 20.42 52.41 -25.22
C GLU A 230 19.29 53.41 -24.94
N LYS A 231 19.79 54.54 -24.38
CA LYS A 231 19.43 55.95 -24.63
C LYS A 231 18.16 56.47 -23.93
N THR A 232 18.05 57.71 -23.46
CA THR A 232 18.95 58.85 -23.20
C THR A 232 17.98 60.00 -22.86
N ILE A 233 18.21 60.71 -21.75
CA ILE A 233 17.97 62.17 -21.54
C ILE A 233 16.54 62.76 -21.39
N LEU A 234 16.50 63.67 -20.39
CA LEU A 234 15.68 64.88 -20.17
C LEU A 234 14.29 64.82 -19.47
N ALA A 235 14.34 65.26 -18.21
CA ALA A 235 13.65 66.41 -17.61
C ALA A 235 12.15 66.71 -17.88
N GLY A 236 11.47 67.04 -16.78
CA GLY A 236 10.18 67.74 -16.75
C GLY A 236 9.36 67.27 -15.55
N LYS A 237 9.68 67.67 -14.31
CA LYS A 237 9.21 68.90 -13.66
C LYS A 237 7.71 69.11 -13.88
N PHE A 238 6.86 68.74 -12.91
CA PHE A 238 5.73 69.57 -12.51
C PHE A 238 5.37 69.32 -11.04
N ARG A 239 5.43 70.42 -10.27
CA ARG A 239 4.97 70.58 -8.90
C ARG A 239 3.49 70.99 -8.93
N TYR A 240 2.73 70.47 -7.95
CA TYR A 240 1.67 71.10 -7.15
C TYR A 240 0.52 71.91 -7.81
N ILE A 241 -0.69 71.54 -7.34
CA ILE A 241 -1.85 72.36 -6.88
C ILE A 241 -2.71 73.03 -7.96
N THR A 242 -3.94 72.55 -8.05
CA THR A 242 -5.15 73.23 -7.53
C THR A 242 -6.13 72.19 -7.03
#